data_AF-A0A7S2EEC9-F1
#
_entry.id   AF-A0A7S2EEC9-F1
#
_cell.length_a   1.000
_cell.length_b   1.000
_cell.length_c   1.000
_cell.angle_alpha   90.00
_cell.angle_beta   90.00
_cell.angle_gamma   90.00
#
_symmetry.space_group_name_H-M   'P 1'
#
loop_
_entity.id
_entity.type
_entity.pdbx_description
1 polymer ?
#
loop_
_entity_poly.entity_id
_entity_poly.type
_entity_poly.pdbx_seq_one_letter_code
_entity_poly.pdbx_strand_id
1 'polypeptide(L)'
;TGIATTVYAVPGKARRGRFCLEVASKCLDVFAELFGVPYPLKKSDLVAVPDFAAGAMENWGLVTYREAKVLVDGGGGATSESTLRSVARTVCHELAHMWFGNLVTMDFW
;
A
#
# COMPACT_ATOMS: atom_id res chain seq x y z
N THR A 1 10.00 -11.47 -3.70
CA THR A 1 10.99 -10.56 -3.09
C THR A 1 11.22 -10.79 -1.60
N GLY A 2 10.36 -11.51 -0.88
CA GLY A 2 10.62 -11.85 0.54
C GLY A 2 10.63 -10.65 1.49
N ILE A 3 10.10 -9.50 1.03
CA ILE A 3 10.02 -8.27 1.82
C ILE A 3 8.96 -8.42 2.90
N ALA A 4 9.33 -8.15 4.15
CA ALA A 4 8.38 -8.13 5.25
C ALA A 4 7.36 -7.00 5.03
N THR A 5 6.12 -7.37 4.70
CA THR A 5 5.03 -6.43 4.42
C THR A 5 4.02 -6.47 5.55
N THR A 6 3.71 -5.33 6.15
CA THR A 6 2.81 -5.24 7.31
C THR A 6 1.76 -4.17 7.12
N VAL A 7 0.51 -4.47 7.47
CA VAL A 7 -0.58 -3.47 7.51
C VAL A 7 -0.90 -3.14 8.97
N TYR A 8 -0.77 -1.86 9.32
CA TYR A 8 -1.14 -1.33 10.63
C TYR A 8 -2.49 -0.63 10.54
N ALA A 9 -3.31 -0.85 11.55
CA ALA A 9 -4.60 -0.18 11.73
C ALA A 9 -4.85 0.01 13.22
N VAL A 10 -5.78 0.89 13.57
CA VAL A 10 -6.23 1.02 14.96
C VAL A 10 -6.78 -0.32 15.50
N PRO A 11 -6.70 -0.56 16.83
CA PRO A 11 -7.24 -1.76 17.46
C PRO A 11 -8.67 -2.07 17.00
N GLY A 12 -8.95 -3.34 16.75
CA GLY A 12 -10.25 -3.82 16.26
C GLY A 12 -10.44 -3.76 14.74
N LYS A 13 -9.60 -3.03 13.98
CA LYS A 13 -9.72 -2.93 12.52
C LYS A 13 -8.71 -3.74 11.71
N ALA A 14 -7.74 -4.39 12.36
CA ALA A 14 -6.64 -5.10 11.67
C ALA A 14 -7.11 -6.11 10.61
N ARG A 15 -8.22 -6.84 10.84
CA ARG A 15 -8.78 -7.80 9.87
C ARG A 15 -9.17 -7.15 8.53
N ARG A 16 -9.54 -5.87 8.54
CA ARG A 16 -9.98 -5.12 7.36
C ARG A 16 -8.81 -4.76 6.44
N GLY A 17 -7.56 -4.87 6.93
CA GLY A 17 -6.35 -4.62 6.15
C GLY A 17 -5.86 -5.83 5.35
N ARG A 18 -6.52 -6.99 5.42
CA ARG A 18 -6.03 -8.22 4.77
C ARG A 18 -5.93 -8.11 3.24
N PHE A 19 -6.94 -7.51 2.62
CA PHE A 19 -6.92 -7.30 1.16
C PHE A 19 -5.79 -6.35 0.75
N CYS A 20 -5.56 -5.27 1.52
CA CYS A 20 -4.43 -4.36 1.31
C CYS A 20 -3.09 -5.10 1.39
N LEU A 21 -2.90 -5.96 2.40
CA LEU A 21 -1.69 -6.76 2.57
C LEU A 21 -1.43 -7.69 1.38
N GLU A 22 -2.47 -8.37 0.88
CA GLU A 22 -2.38 -9.25 -0.29
C GLU A 22 -2.00 -8.49 -1.56
N VAL A 23 -2.60 -7.33 -1.80
CA VAL A 23 -2.26 -6.48 -2.93
C VAL A 23 -0.83 -5.97 -2.81
N ALA A 24 -0.45 -5.43 -1.64
CA ALA A 24 0.86 -4.84 -1.42
C ALA A 24 2.00 -5.84 -1.66
N SER A 25 1.84 -7.06 -1.11
CA SER A 25 2.84 -8.13 -1.25
C SER A 25 3.05 -8.51 -2.72
N LYS A 26 1.96 -8.69 -3.48
CA LYS A 26 2.03 -8.98 -4.92
C LYS A 26 2.58 -7.81 -5.73
N CYS A 27 2.19 -6.59 -5.39
CA CYS A 27 2.59 -5.38 -6.08
C CYS A 27 4.10 -5.15 -5.99
N LEU A 28 4.70 -5.34 -4.81
CA LEU A 28 6.16 -5.23 -4.63
C LEU A 28 6.92 -6.27 -5.45
N ASP A 29 6.42 -7.50 -5.51
CA ASP A 29 7.01 -8.56 -6.34
C ASP A 29 6.95 -8.21 -7.83
N VAL A 30 5.76 -7.80 -8.31
CA VAL A 30 5.55 -7.42 -9.71
C VAL A 30 6.42 -6.23 -10.10
N PHE A 31 6.51 -5.19 -9.27
CA PHE A 31 7.30 -4.00 -9.58
C PHE A 31 8.80 -4.25 -9.55
N ALA A 32 9.29 -5.05 -8.60
CA ALA A 32 10.68 -5.45 -8.58
C ALA A 32 11.09 -6.22 -9.85
N GLU A 33 10.23 -7.13 -10.31
CA GLU A 33 10.44 -7.87 -11.56
C GLU A 33 10.32 -6.96 -12.79
N LEU A 34 9.22 -6.19 -12.88
CA LEU A 34 8.91 -5.33 -14.02
C LEU A 34 9.97 -4.26 -14.27
N PHE A 35 10.47 -3.64 -13.20
CA PHE A 35 11.48 -2.58 -13.32
C PHE A 35 12.91 -3.12 -13.34
N GLY A 36 13.12 -4.42 -13.10
CA GLY A 36 14.45 -5.03 -13.02
C GLY A 36 15.31 -4.51 -11.87
N VAL A 37 14.70 -3.83 -10.90
CA VAL A 37 15.37 -3.23 -9.74
C VAL A 37 14.67 -3.71 -8.47
N PRO A 38 15.36 -4.41 -7.55
CA PRO A 38 14.75 -4.92 -6.34
C PRO A 38 14.32 -3.78 -5.42
N TYR A 39 13.28 -4.03 -4.61
CA TYR A 39 12.94 -3.13 -3.51
C TYR A 39 14.10 -3.09 -2.49
N PRO A 40 14.68 -1.92 -2.19
CA PRO A 40 15.96 -1.85 -1.49
C PRO A 40 15.86 -1.99 0.04
N LEU A 41 14.67 -1.79 0.61
CA LEU A 41 14.47 -1.86 2.07
C LEU A 41 14.03 -3.28 2.49
N LYS A 42 14.34 -3.64 3.74
CA LYS A 42 14.01 -4.98 4.30
C LYS A 42 12.51 -5.17 4.58
N LYS A 43 11.75 -4.08 4.64
CA LYS A 43 10.33 -4.07 5.03
C LYS A 43 9.56 -2.97 4.31
N SER A 44 8.25 -3.15 4.19
CA SER A 44 7.30 -2.12 3.77
C SER A 44 6.08 -2.14 4.69
N ASP A 45 5.87 -1.05 5.42
CA ASP A 45 4.71 -0.90 6.31
C ASP A 45 3.65 -0.02 5.65
N LEU A 46 2.38 -0.42 5.77
CA LEU A 46 1.22 0.29 5.26
C LEU A 46 0.33 0.67 6.46
N VAL A 47 0.24 1.95 6.77
CA VAL A 47 -0.44 2.44 7.98
C VAL A 47 -1.76 3.10 7.61
N ALA A 48 -2.87 2.53 8.09
CA ALA A 48 -4.20 3.12 7.98
C ALA A 48 -4.38 4.19 9.08
N VAL A 49 -4.35 5.45 8.68
CA VAL A 49 -4.45 6.63 9.55
C VAL A 49 -5.92 7.10 9.61
N PRO A 50 -6.52 7.22 10.81
CA PRO A 50 -7.94 7.63 10.96
C PRO A 50 -8.25 9.02 10.42
N ASP A 51 -7.34 9.97 10.67
CA ASP A 51 -7.43 11.34 10.18
C ASP A 51 -6.22 11.65 9.30
N PHE A 52 -6.46 11.78 8.01
CA PHE A 52 -5.41 11.99 7.02
C PHE A 52 -5.90 12.95 5.94
N ALA A 53 -5.26 14.11 5.85
CA ALA A 53 -5.65 15.19 4.95
C ALA A 53 -5.57 14.75 3.48
N ALA A 54 -4.50 14.05 3.11
CA ALA A 54 -4.33 13.46 1.78
C ALA A 54 -5.09 12.12 1.64
N GLY A 55 -5.04 11.52 0.45
CA GLY A 55 -5.56 10.17 0.22
C GLY A 55 -4.62 9.08 0.76
N ALA A 56 -3.35 9.22 0.45
CA ALA A 56 -2.22 8.41 0.91
C ALA A 56 -0.90 9.20 0.67
N MET A 57 0.22 8.68 1.15
CA MET A 57 1.55 9.27 0.97
C MET A 57 2.66 8.20 1.05
N GLU A 58 3.60 8.28 0.12
CA GLU A 58 4.60 7.27 -0.24
C GLU A 58 5.86 7.23 0.64
N ASN A 59 5.80 7.63 1.92
CA ASN A 59 7.00 7.69 2.77
C ASN A 59 7.75 6.34 2.73
N TRP A 60 9.05 6.36 2.39
CA TRP A 60 9.75 5.15 1.96
C TRP A 60 9.83 4.08 3.07
N GLY A 61 9.12 2.98 2.84
CA GLY A 61 9.02 1.86 3.78
C GLY A 61 7.97 2.05 4.88
N LEU A 62 7.29 3.19 4.95
CA LEU A 62 6.17 3.45 5.86
C LEU A 62 5.08 4.27 5.15
N VAL A 63 4.36 3.61 4.24
CA VAL A 63 3.33 4.25 3.44
C VAL A 63 2.10 4.52 4.31
N THR A 64 1.57 5.73 4.27
CA THR A 64 0.39 6.14 5.06
C THR A 64 -0.83 6.27 4.17
N TYR A 65 -1.98 5.82 4.66
CA TYR A 65 -3.23 5.85 3.92
C TYR A 65 -4.35 6.39 4.80
N ARG A 66 -5.31 7.11 4.22
CA ARG A 66 -6.61 7.28 4.86
C ARG A 66 -7.28 5.90 5.01
N GLU A 67 -7.86 5.60 6.16
CA GLU A 67 -8.47 4.28 6.43
C GLU A 67 -9.39 3.78 5.30
N ALA A 68 -10.26 4.64 4.77
CA ALA A 68 -11.21 4.31 3.70
C ALA A 68 -10.56 3.89 2.37
N LYS A 69 -9.24 4.07 2.21
CA LYS A 69 -8.48 3.69 1.01
C LYS A 69 -7.82 2.32 1.12
N VAL A 70 -7.75 1.73 2.31
CA VAL A 70 -7.02 0.47 2.54
C VAL A 70 -7.75 -0.55 3.41
N LEU A 71 -8.72 -0.11 4.22
CA LEU A 71 -9.51 -0.99 5.07
C LEU A 71 -10.82 -1.34 4.37
N VAL A 72 -11.03 -2.64 4.11
CA VAL A 72 -12.25 -3.18 3.50
C VAL A 72 -12.77 -4.35 4.32
N ASP A 73 -14.07 -4.57 4.30
CA ASP A 73 -14.67 -5.68 5.04
C ASP A 73 -14.47 -7.00 4.27
N GLY A 74 -13.58 -7.82 4.79
CA GLY A 74 -13.10 -9.07 4.17
C GLY A 74 -14.01 -10.29 4.35
N GLY A 75 -15.32 -10.10 4.52
CA GLY A 75 -16.29 -11.18 4.71
C GLY A 75 -17.41 -11.17 3.67
N GLY A 76 -17.57 -12.27 2.93
CA GLY A 76 -18.83 -12.66 2.29
C GLY A 76 -19.45 -11.70 1.27
N GLY A 77 -18.66 -11.08 0.38
CA GLY A 77 -19.21 -10.24 -0.70
C GLY A 77 -19.75 -8.87 -0.24
N ALA A 78 -19.49 -8.46 1.01
CA ALA A 78 -19.95 -7.18 1.54
C ALA A 78 -19.29 -5.95 0.90
N THR A 79 -18.08 -6.11 0.33
CA THR A 79 -17.34 -5.03 -0.34
C THR A 79 -17.54 -5.11 -1.85
N SER A 80 -17.95 -4.01 -2.48
CA SER A 80 -18.12 -3.96 -3.94
C SER A 80 -16.80 -4.15 -4.68
N GLU A 81 -16.85 -4.75 -5.87
CA GLU A 81 -15.67 -4.89 -6.74
C GLU A 81 -15.04 -3.54 -7.07
N SER A 82 -15.85 -2.49 -7.27
CA SER A 82 -15.37 -1.12 -7.49
C SER A 82 -14.53 -0.60 -6.33
N THR A 83 -14.91 -0.93 -5.09
CA THR A 83 -14.16 -0.55 -3.88
C THR A 83 -12.84 -1.32 -3.81
N LEU A 84 -12.86 -2.63 -4.07
CA LEU A 84 -11.65 -3.45 -4.10
C LEU A 84 -10.66 -2.96 -5.16
N ARG A 85 -11.14 -2.65 -6.38
CA ARG A 85 -10.31 -2.06 -7.44
C ARG A 85 -9.73 -0.70 -7.03
N SER A 86 -10.51 0.13 -6.35
CA SER A 86 -10.06 1.45 -5.86
C SER A 86 -8.97 1.34 -4.79
N VAL A 87 -9.12 0.40 -3.83
CA VAL A 87 -8.09 0.08 -2.84
C VAL A 87 -6.83 -0.42 -3.53
N ALA A 88 -6.96 -1.41 -4.42
CA ALA A 88 -5.83 -1.97 -5.13
C ALA A 88 -5.05 -0.91 -5.92
N ARG A 89 -5.76 -0.04 -6.66
CA ARG A 89 -5.16 1.08 -7.39
C ARG A 89 -4.40 2.03 -6.46
N THR A 90 -4.97 2.37 -5.30
CA THR A 90 -4.32 3.28 -4.35
C THR A 90 -3.06 2.65 -3.76
N VAL A 91 -3.13 1.37 -3.34
CA VAL A 91 -1.97 0.64 -2.84
C VAL A 91 -0.86 0.56 -3.89
N CYS A 92 -1.19 0.19 -5.13
CA CYS A 92 -0.21 0.13 -6.21
C CYS A 92 0.38 1.50 -6.57
N HIS A 93 -0.39 2.57 -6.50
CA HIS A 93 0.10 3.93 -6.77
C HIS A 93 1.20 4.31 -5.77
N GLU A 94 0.95 4.18 -4.47
CA GLU A 94 1.96 4.49 -3.45
C GLU A 94 3.19 3.58 -3.53
N LEU A 95 3.00 2.30 -3.85
CA LEU A 95 4.12 1.37 -3.99
C LEU A 95 4.93 1.60 -5.28
N ALA A 96 4.34 2.19 -6.32
CA ALA A 96 5.07 2.60 -7.51
C ALA A 96 6.03 3.76 -7.19
N HIS A 97 5.65 4.64 -6.26
CA HIS A 97 6.51 5.73 -5.80
C HIS A 97 7.80 5.24 -5.13
N MET A 98 7.86 3.99 -4.65
CA MET A 98 9.11 3.40 -4.16
C MET A 98 10.23 3.42 -5.23
N TRP A 99 9.86 3.39 -6.52
CA TRP A 99 10.77 3.58 -7.65
C TRP A 99 10.68 5.00 -8.21
N PHE A 100 9.46 5.51 -8.44
CA PHE A 100 9.21 6.82 -9.07
C PHE A 100 8.79 7.88 -8.06
N GLY A 101 9.77 8.47 -7.37
CA GLY A 101 9.56 9.42 -6.28
C GLY A 101 10.63 9.21 -5.23
N ASN A 102 10.78 7.97 -4.75
CA ASN A 102 11.71 7.65 -3.67
C ASN A 102 13.10 7.25 -4.19
N LEU A 103 13.18 6.25 -5.08
CA LEU A 103 14.46 5.84 -5.67
C LEU A 103 14.97 6.86 -6.70
N VAL A 104 14.07 7.36 -7.54
CA VAL A 104 14.33 8.43 -8.49
C VAL A 104 13.37 9.57 -8.18
N THR A 105 13.91 10.67 -7.67
CA THR A 105 13.15 11.89 -7.33
C THR A 105 13.41 12.96 -8.37
N MET A 106 12.41 13.80 -8.65
CA MET A 106 12.60 14.99 -9.49
C MET A 106 13.58 15.98 -8.83
N ASP A 107 14.27 16.76 -9.65
CA ASP A 107 15.20 17.79 -9.18
C ASP A 107 14.48 18.99 -8.55
N PHE A 108 13.27 19.29 -9.04
CA PHE A 108 12.43 20.38 -8.56
C PHE A 108 10.94 20.03 -8.71
N TRP A 109 10.10 20.66 -7.89
CA TRP A 109 8.64 20.44 -7.81
C TRP A 109 7.87 20.82 -9.07
#